data_AF-Q5H613-F1
#
_entry.id   AF-Q5H613-F1
#
_cell.length_a   1.000
_cell.length_b   1.000
_cell.length_c   1.000
_cell.angle_alpha   90.00
_cell.angle_beta   90.00
_cell.angle_gamma   90.00
#
_symmetry.space_group_name_H-M   'P 1'
#
loop_
_entity.id
_entity.type
_entity.pdbx_description
1 polymer ?
#
loop_
_entity_poly.entity_id
_entity_poly.type
_entity_poly.pdbx_seq_one_letter_code
_entity_poly.pdbx_strand_id
1 'polypeptide(L)'
;MHAPEVDCMSKGKARQPYEFGVKVGIAVSARKGLIVGARSFPGHPYDGDTLAEQLEQARGLLQDVNVIPQVAIVDLGYRGRDVEGVQILHRGKAKRLTRRQWRWIKRRQAVEPVIGHLKRDCRLNRCHLNGAQGDALHVLGCAAGDNLRWRLRWIACLRAWLQVARARSSTRSSTMGPAHMALEV
;
A
#
# COMPACT_ATOMS: atom_id res chain seq x y z
N MET A 1 18.35 -19.47 13.41
CA MET A 1 17.34 -20.37 13.98
C MET A 1 15.99 -19.67 13.87
N HIS A 2 14.96 -20.31 13.33
CA HIS A 2 13.59 -19.75 13.28
C HIS A 2 12.85 -20.11 14.57
N ALA A 3 11.90 -19.28 14.99
CA ALA A 3 11.06 -19.58 16.15
C ALA A 3 10.15 -20.80 15.84
N PRO A 4 9.77 -21.61 16.85
CA PRO A 4 9.03 -22.85 16.64
C PRO A 4 7.63 -22.65 16.02
N GLU A 5 7.05 -21.47 16.19
CA GLU A 5 5.76 -21.07 15.62
C GLU A 5 5.82 -20.65 14.13
N VAL A 6 7.01 -20.62 13.52
CA VAL A 6 7.19 -20.17 12.15
C VAL A 6 6.77 -21.25 11.15
N ASP A 7 5.84 -20.91 10.27
CA ASP A 7 5.41 -21.81 9.19
C ASP A 7 6.48 -21.97 8.12
N CYS A 8 6.62 -23.19 7.58
CA CYS A 8 7.41 -23.48 6.39
C CYS A 8 6.49 -23.52 5.16
N MET A 9 6.77 -22.68 4.17
CA MET A 9 5.95 -22.51 2.97
C MET A 9 6.73 -22.85 1.71
N SER A 10 6.16 -23.68 0.83
CA SER A 10 6.78 -23.96 -0.46
C SER A 10 6.55 -22.78 -1.43
N LYS A 11 7.63 -22.28 -2.03
CA LYS A 11 7.61 -21.16 -2.98
C LYS A 11 7.42 -21.59 -4.44
N GLY A 12 7.57 -22.88 -4.74
CA GLY A 12 7.57 -23.39 -6.12
C GLY A 12 8.70 -22.83 -6.98
N LYS A 13 9.77 -22.30 -6.37
CA LYS A 13 10.95 -21.73 -7.06
C LYS A 13 12.15 -22.65 -6.91
N ALA A 14 12.79 -23.02 -8.01
CA ALA A 14 13.92 -23.95 -8.01
C ALA A 14 15.10 -23.51 -7.11
N ARG A 15 15.43 -22.22 -7.10
CA ARG A 15 16.60 -21.68 -6.34
C ARG A 15 16.33 -21.51 -4.84
N GLN A 16 15.09 -21.27 -4.44
CA GLN A 16 14.70 -21.09 -3.04
C GLN A 16 13.33 -21.73 -2.83
N PRO A 17 13.31 -23.06 -2.59
CA PRO A 17 12.09 -23.85 -2.61
C PRO A 17 11.18 -23.57 -1.42
N TYR A 18 11.75 -23.10 -0.30
CA TYR A 18 11.03 -22.83 0.93
C TYR A 18 11.21 -21.39 1.41
N GLU A 19 10.18 -20.87 2.06
CA GLU A 19 10.21 -19.65 2.86
C GLU A 19 9.70 -19.97 4.26
N PHE A 20 10.39 -19.47 5.27
CA PHE A 20 9.99 -19.59 6.66
C PHE A 20 9.41 -18.25 7.11
N GLY A 21 8.16 -18.26 7.56
CA GLY A 21 7.49 -17.06 8.04
C GLY A 21 6.00 -17.27 8.17
N VAL A 22 5.32 -16.25 8.69
CA VAL A 22 3.85 -16.21 8.74
C VAL A 22 3.32 -15.59 7.46
N LYS A 23 2.19 -16.12 6.96
CA LYS A 23 1.51 -15.55 5.79
C LYS A 23 0.98 -14.15 6.11
N VAL A 24 1.10 -13.23 5.17
CA VAL A 24 0.67 -11.83 5.36
C VAL A 24 -0.25 -11.41 4.24
N GLY A 25 -1.42 -10.88 4.58
CA GLY A 25 -2.34 -10.21 3.67
C GLY A 25 -2.15 -8.70 3.71
N ILE A 26 -1.99 -8.08 2.54
CA ILE A 26 -1.89 -6.62 2.37
C ILE A 26 -3.07 -6.14 1.52
N ALA A 27 -3.85 -5.21 2.05
CA ALA A 27 -4.93 -4.55 1.34
C ALA A 27 -4.52 -3.11 1.01
N VAL A 28 -4.61 -2.75 -0.27
CA VAL A 28 -4.26 -1.41 -0.78
C VAL A 28 -5.47 -0.74 -1.42
N SER A 29 -5.58 0.58 -1.23
CA SER A 29 -6.60 1.38 -1.89
C SER A 29 -6.40 1.38 -3.41
N ALA A 30 -7.47 1.09 -4.15
CA ALA A 30 -7.40 0.89 -5.61
C ALA A 30 -6.95 2.12 -6.42
N ARG A 31 -7.05 3.34 -5.85
CA ARG A 31 -6.71 4.59 -6.55
C ARG A 31 -5.35 5.15 -6.20
N LYS A 32 -5.01 5.18 -4.91
CA LYS A 32 -3.83 5.91 -4.39
C LYS A 32 -2.72 4.98 -3.92
N GLY A 33 -2.96 3.67 -3.81
CA GLY A 33 -1.96 2.71 -3.34
C GLY A 33 -1.70 2.79 -1.83
N LEU A 34 -2.47 3.58 -1.07
CA LEU A 34 -2.39 3.62 0.39
C LEU A 34 -2.75 2.24 0.96
N ILE A 35 -1.94 1.73 1.89
CA ILE A 35 -2.24 0.48 2.60
C ILE A 35 -3.36 0.76 3.61
N VAL A 36 -4.43 -0.03 3.53
CA VAL A 36 -5.64 0.09 4.36
C VAL A 36 -5.93 -1.17 5.18
N GLY A 37 -5.10 -2.21 5.02
CA GLY A 37 -5.15 -3.42 5.82
C GLY A 37 -3.82 -4.17 5.70
N ALA A 38 -3.37 -4.75 6.80
CA ALA A 38 -2.13 -5.49 6.89
C ALA A 38 -2.26 -6.51 8.03
N ARG A 39 -2.49 -7.78 7.70
CA ARG A 39 -2.79 -8.84 8.66
C ARG A 39 -1.83 -10.01 8.49
N SER A 40 -1.39 -10.57 9.61
CA SER A 40 -0.67 -11.85 9.66
C SER A 40 -1.65 -13.01 9.83
N PHE A 41 -1.35 -14.15 9.22
CA PHE A 41 -2.17 -15.36 9.19
C PHE A 41 -1.31 -16.56 9.59
N PRO A 42 -1.19 -16.86 10.90
CA PRO A 42 -0.43 -18.00 11.40
C PRO A 42 -1.12 -19.33 11.06
N GLY A 43 -0.36 -20.42 10.99
CA GLY A 43 -0.89 -21.77 10.72
C GLY A 43 -1.07 -22.09 9.23
N HIS A 44 -0.36 -21.36 8.37
CA HIS A 44 -0.34 -21.55 6.91
C HIS A 44 -1.73 -21.76 6.25
N PRO A 45 -2.72 -20.88 6.47
CA PRO A 45 -4.03 -21.04 5.87
C PRO A 45 -3.96 -20.91 4.35
N TYR A 46 -4.88 -21.54 3.63
CA TYR A 46 -5.00 -21.35 2.18
C TYR A 46 -5.38 -19.90 1.86
N ASP A 47 -4.76 -19.30 0.85
CA ASP A 47 -4.92 -17.87 0.52
C ASP A 47 -6.39 -17.46 0.42
N GLY A 48 -7.21 -18.28 -0.25
CA GLY A 48 -8.63 -18.00 -0.42
C GLY A 48 -9.41 -17.85 0.90
N ASP A 49 -9.01 -18.54 1.96
CA ASP A 49 -9.69 -18.50 3.26
C ASP A 49 -9.34 -17.24 4.07
N THR A 50 -8.28 -16.52 3.69
CA THR A 50 -7.84 -15.30 4.39
C THR A 50 -8.65 -14.04 4.06
N LEU A 51 -9.49 -14.09 3.01
CA LEU A 51 -10.13 -12.89 2.45
C LEU A 51 -11.11 -12.22 3.41
N ALA A 52 -11.93 -13.02 4.09
CA ALA A 52 -12.95 -12.51 5.01
C ALA A 52 -12.30 -11.75 6.17
N GLU A 53 -11.33 -12.39 6.83
CA GLU A 53 -10.55 -11.79 7.91
C GLU A 53 -9.74 -10.55 7.47
N GLN A 54 -9.18 -10.56 6.26
CA GLN A 54 -8.47 -9.40 5.72
C GLN A 54 -9.42 -8.21 5.54
N LEU A 55 -10.63 -8.46 5.02
CA LEU A 55 -11.64 -7.43 4.81
C LEU A 55 -12.23 -6.93 6.14
N GLU A 56 -12.40 -7.82 7.11
CA GLU A 56 -12.80 -7.46 8.47
C GLU A 56 -11.79 -6.49 9.10
N GLN A 57 -10.49 -6.81 9.03
CA GLN A 57 -9.45 -5.93 9.54
C GLN A 57 -9.46 -4.57 8.80
N ALA A 58 -9.57 -4.59 7.47
CA ALA A 58 -9.61 -3.36 6.69
C ALA A 58 -10.84 -2.49 7.04
N ARG A 59 -12.01 -3.10 7.29
CA ARG A 59 -13.21 -2.40 7.78
C ARG A 59 -12.95 -1.76 9.14
N GLY A 60 -12.37 -2.50 10.08
CA GLY A 60 -12.02 -1.98 11.41
C GLY A 60 -11.06 -0.79 11.35
N LEU A 61 -10.01 -0.86 10.52
CA LEU A 61 -9.05 0.24 10.36
C LEU A 61 -9.63 1.48 9.66
N LEU A 62 -10.73 1.32 8.92
CA LEU A 62 -11.39 2.39 8.17
C LEU A 62 -12.63 2.95 8.88
N GLN A 63 -12.99 2.42 10.05
CA GLN A 63 -14.21 2.80 10.78
C GLN A 63 -14.21 4.30 11.15
N ASP A 64 -13.06 4.83 11.61
CA ASP A 64 -12.94 6.21 12.08
C ASP A 64 -13.05 7.24 10.95
N VAL A 65 -12.83 6.80 9.70
CA VAL A 65 -12.98 7.63 8.49
C VAL A 65 -14.29 7.37 7.75
N ASN A 66 -15.19 6.56 8.33
CA ASN A 66 -16.50 6.21 7.80
C ASN A 66 -16.45 5.66 6.34
N VAL A 67 -15.45 4.81 6.05
CA VAL A 67 -15.28 4.17 4.74
C VAL A 67 -15.52 2.67 4.85
N ILE A 68 -16.54 2.18 4.12
CA ILE A 68 -16.82 0.75 4.01
C ILE A 68 -16.33 0.23 2.64
N PRO A 69 -15.40 -0.74 2.59
CA PRO A 69 -14.97 -1.36 1.34
C PRO A 69 -16.12 -2.11 0.66
N GLN A 70 -16.65 -1.55 -0.44
CA GLN A 70 -17.72 -2.17 -1.23
C GLN A 70 -17.22 -3.11 -2.32
N VAL A 71 -15.97 -2.93 -2.76
CA VAL A 71 -15.38 -3.66 -3.89
C VAL A 71 -13.98 -4.12 -3.50
N ALA A 72 -13.72 -5.42 -3.61
CA ALA A 72 -12.41 -6.03 -3.43
C ALA A 72 -11.86 -6.52 -4.77
N ILE A 73 -10.67 -6.08 -5.15
CA ILE A 73 -9.98 -6.55 -6.35
C ILE A 73 -8.90 -7.53 -5.90
N VAL A 74 -9.05 -8.80 -6.25
CA VAL A 74 -8.23 -9.89 -5.72
C VAL A 74 -7.59 -10.72 -6.83
N ASP A 75 -6.56 -11.49 -6.47
CA ASP A 75 -5.94 -12.44 -7.37
C ASP A 75 -6.77 -13.71 -7.56
N LEU A 76 -6.35 -14.55 -8.51
CA LEU A 76 -7.10 -15.76 -8.86
C LEU A 76 -7.17 -16.78 -7.72
N GLY A 77 -6.22 -16.76 -6.77
CA GLY A 77 -6.22 -17.66 -5.61
C GLY A 77 -7.46 -17.52 -4.72
N TYR A 78 -8.14 -16.38 -4.79
CA TYR A 78 -9.39 -16.12 -4.06
C TYR A 78 -10.66 -16.54 -4.83
N ARG A 79 -10.52 -17.32 -5.91
CA ARG A 79 -11.65 -17.79 -6.70
C ARG A 79 -12.60 -18.64 -5.83
N GLY A 80 -13.91 -18.40 -5.99
CA GLY A 80 -14.94 -19.17 -5.31
C GLY A 80 -15.25 -18.69 -3.89
N ARG A 81 -14.58 -17.63 -3.43
CA ARG A 81 -14.82 -17.01 -2.14
C ARG A 81 -15.77 -15.83 -2.31
N ASP A 82 -16.71 -15.71 -1.38
CA ASP A 82 -17.64 -14.60 -1.30
C ASP A 82 -17.65 -14.02 0.10
N VAL A 83 -17.86 -12.70 0.21
CA VAL A 83 -17.91 -11.99 1.48
C VAL A 83 -19.08 -11.03 1.44
N GLU A 84 -19.96 -11.13 2.44
CA GLU A 84 -21.20 -10.37 2.47
C GLU A 84 -20.96 -8.86 2.40
N GLY A 85 -21.72 -8.21 1.53
CA GLY A 85 -21.64 -6.77 1.29
C GLY A 85 -20.40 -6.30 0.51
N VAL A 86 -19.58 -7.22 -0.05
CA VAL A 86 -18.41 -6.85 -0.86
C VAL A 86 -18.46 -7.50 -2.23
N GLN A 87 -18.41 -6.69 -3.29
CA GLN A 87 -18.25 -7.19 -4.65
C GLN A 87 -16.80 -7.62 -4.89
N ILE A 88 -16.57 -8.93 -5.07
CA ILE A 88 -15.24 -9.47 -5.37
C ILE A 88 -15.01 -9.55 -6.88
N LEU A 89 -13.96 -8.83 -7.32
CA LEU A 89 -13.50 -8.76 -8.71
C LEU A 89 -12.15 -9.49 -8.87
N HIS A 90 -12.11 -10.46 -9.79
CA HIS A 90 -10.88 -11.17 -10.15
C HIS A 90 -10.93 -11.61 -11.62
N ARG A 91 -9.77 -11.98 -12.19
CA ARG A 91 -9.65 -12.35 -13.62
C ARG A 91 -10.54 -13.53 -14.05
N GLY A 92 -10.93 -14.40 -13.12
CA GLY A 92 -11.77 -15.57 -13.38
C GLY A 92 -13.23 -15.23 -13.71
N LYS A 93 -13.69 -14.00 -13.44
CA LYS A 93 -15.04 -13.52 -13.81
C LYS A 93 -15.05 -12.79 -15.16
N ALA A 94 -14.06 -13.02 -16.02
CA ALA A 94 -13.85 -12.36 -17.32
C ALA A 94 -15.13 -12.01 -18.11
N LYS A 95 -16.02 -13.00 -18.28
CA LYS A 95 -17.26 -12.89 -19.06
C LYS A 95 -18.32 -11.97 -18.43
N ARG A 96 -18.24 -11.70 -17.12
CA ARG A 96 -19.22 -10.89 -16.34
C ARG A 96 -18.69 -9.48 -16.02
N LEU A 97 -17.47 -9.14 -16.44
CA LEU A 97 -16.81 -7.89 -16.07
C LEU A 97 -17.05 -6.79 -17.11
N THR A 98 -17.42 -5.61 -16.64
CA THR A 98 -17.48 -4.40 -17.46
C THR A 98 -16.08 -3.94 -17.89
N ARG A 99 -15.98 -3.13 -18.95
CA ARG A 99 -14.71 -2.52 -19.40
C ARG A 99 -14.01 -1.72 -18.28
N ARG A 100 -14.78 -1.08 -17.39
CA ARG A 100 -14.25 -0.32 -16.23
C ARG A 100 -13.66 -1.25 -15.17
N GLN A 101 -14.37 -2.32 -14.80
CA GLN A 101 -13.88 -3.32 -13.85
C GLN A 101 -12.62 -4.03 -14.39
N TRP A 102 -12.56 -4.28 -15.68
CA TRP A 102 -11.36 -4.81 -16.34
C TRP A 102 -10.14 -3.90 -16.17
N ARG A 103 -10.30 -2.57 -16.33
CA ARG A 103 -9.20 -1.61 -16.05
C ARG A 103 -8.74 -1.68 -14.60
N TRP A 104 -9.65 -1.84 -13.65
CA TRP A 104 -9.31 -2.01 -12.24
C TRP A 104 -8.54 -3.31 -11.97
N ILE A 105 -8.98 -4.43 -12.54
CA ILE A 105 -8.26 -5.70 -12.44
C ILE A 105 -6.86 -5.60 -13.03
N LYS A 106 -6.66 -4.90 -14.15
CA LYS A 106 -5.32 -4.66 -14.70
C LYS A 106 -4.45 -3.83 -13.74
N ARG A 107 -5.01 -2.80 -13.11
CA ARG A 107 -4.30 -1.94 -12.13
C ARG A 107 -3.92 -2.64 -10.83
N ARG A 108 -4.55 -3.78 -10.49
CA ARG A 108 -4.24 -4.53 -9.26
C ARG A 108 -2.75 -4.87 -9.12
N GLN A 109 -2.03 -5.01 -10.25
CA GLN A 109 -0.59 -5.26 -10.27
C GLN A 109 0.23 -4.17 -9.56
N ALA A 110 -0.35 -2.99 -9.31
CA ALA A 110 0.26 -1.97 -8.48
C ALA A 110 0.46 -2.39 -7.01
N VAL A 111 -0.18 -3.47 -6.55
CA VAL A 111 0.08 -4.05 -5.22
C VAL A 111 1.46 -4.70 -5.12
N GLU A 112 2.00 -5.22 -6.23
CA GLU A 112 3.30 -5.91 -6.25
C GLU A 112 4.46 -4.96 -5.89
N PRO A 113 4.55 -3.74 -6.47
CA PRO A 113 5.49 -2.72 -5.98
C PRO A 113 5.34 -2.39 -4.50
N VAL A 114 4.10 -2.30 -3.98
CA VAL A 114 3.86 -1.99 -2.56
C VAL A 114 4.41 -3.12 -1.67
N ILE A 115 4.12 -4.38 -2.01
CA ILE A 115 4.68 -5.54 -1.30
C ILE A 115 6.21 -5.56 -1.41
N GLY A 116 6.75 -5.20 -2.58
CA GLY A 116 8.20 -5.05 -2.78
C GLY A 116 8.82 -4.00 -1.86
N HIS A 117 8.21 -2.81 -1.74
CA HIS A 117 8.65 -1.76 -0.82
C HIS A 117 8.54 -2.21 0.64
N LEU A 118 7.45 -2.87 1.04
CA LEU A 118 7.31 -3.39 2.39
C LEU A 118 8.44 -4.37 2.75
N LYS A 119 8.78 -5.28 1.82
CA LYS A 119 9.89 -6.23 2.03
C LYS A 119 11.25 -5.54 2.11
N ARG A 120 11.53 -4.57 1.23
CA ARG A 120 12.84 -3.92 1.11
C ARG A 120 13.06 -2.80 2.14
N ASP A 121 12.11 -1.88 2.23
CA ASP A 121 12.24 -0.62 2.95
C ASP A 121 11.68 -0.69 4.38
N CYS A 122 10.71 -1.59 4.60
CA CYS A 122 10.08 -1.79 5.90
C CYS A 122 10.44 -3.13 6.57
N ARG A 123 11.33 -3.91 5.95
CA ARG A 123 11.83 -5.20 6.47
C ARG A 123 10.73 -6.23 6.76
N LEU A 124 9.65 -6.22 5.99
CA LEU A 124 8.56 -7.21 6.14
C LEU A 124 9.07 -8.66 6.04
N ASN A 125 10.20 -8.90 5.37
CA ASN A 125 10.86 -10.20 5.27
C ASN A 125 11.63 -10.64 6.52
N ARG A 126 11.72 -9.82 7.57
CA ARG A 126 12.46 -10.14 8.80
C ARG A 126 11.78 -9.54 10.03
N CYS A 127 10.95 -10.34 10.69
CA CYS A 127 10.40 -10.04 11.99
C CYS A 127 11.45 -10.26 13.09
N HIS A 128 11.55 -9.31 14.03
CA HIS A 128 12.39 -9.43 15.23
C HIS A 128 11.52 -9.47 16.51
N LEU A 129 10.20 -9.48 16.36
CA LEU A 129 9.24 -9.61 17.45
C LEU A 129 8.89 -11.09 17.62
N ASN A 130 8.61 -11.50 18.85
CA ASN A 130 8.36 -12.90 19.18
C ASN A 130 6.87 -13.24 19.10
N GLY A 131 6.57 -14.47 18.68
CA GLY A 131 5.21 -15.01 18.65
C GLY A 131 4.29 -14.39 17.60
N ALA A 132 3.11 -15.00 17.47
CA ALA A 132 2.08 -14.57 16.53
C ALA A 132 1.62 -13.12 16.74
N GLN A 133 1.59 -12.65 18.01
CA GLN A 133 1.29 -11.25 18.31
C GLN A 133 2.40 -10.32 17.80
N GLY A 134 3.67 -10.73 17.94
CA GLY A 134 4.81 -10.01 17.39
C GLY A 134 4.73 -9.89 15.87
N ASP A 135 4.39 -10.97 15.18
CA ASP A 135 4.21 -10.96 13.73
C ASP A 135 3.08 -10.02 13.30
N ALA A 136 1.95 -10.03 14.00
CA ALA A 136 0.84 -9.12 13.73
C ALA A 136 1.23 -7.64 13.89
N LEU A 137 1.90 -7.31 15.00
CA LEU A 137 2.40 -5.95 15.26
C LEU A 137 3.46 -5.52 14.24
N HIS A 138 4.36 -6.42 13.87
CA HIS A 138 5.40 -6.14 12.89
C HIS A 138 4.80 -5.78 11.52
N VAL A 139 3.83 -6.57 11.05
CA VAL A 139 3.13 -6.33 9.77
C VAL A 139 2.42 -4.98 9.76
N LEU A 140 1.69 -4.64 10.83
CA LEU A 140 1.05 -3.35 11.00
C LEU A 140 2.06 -2.20 11.01
N GLY A 141 3.17 -2.37 11.73
CA GLY A 141 4.27 -1.41 11.78
C GLY A 141 4.92 -1.17 10.42
N CYS A 142 5.17 -2.23 9.64
CA CYS A 142 5.68 -2.12 8.27
C CYS A 142 4.73 -1.31 7.39
N ALA A 143 3.43 -1.62 7.43
CA ALA A 143 2.41 -0.94 6.64
C ALA A 143 2.26 0.54 7.01
N ALA A 144 2.24 0.85 8.31
CA ALA A 144 2.22 2.22 8.80
C ALA A 144 3.48 2.98 8.37
N GLY A 145 4.66 2.35 8.48
CA GLY A 145 5.94 2.92 8.07
C GLY A 145 5.98 3.29 6.58
N ASP A 146 5.48 2.43 5.70
CA ASP A 146 5.41 2.71 4.25
C ASP A 146 4.46 3.87 3.94
N ASN A 147 3.26 3.86 4.53
CA ASN A 147 2.29 4.95 4.41
C ASN A 147 2.87 6.30 4.90
N LEU A 148 3.59 6.30 6.02
CA LEU A 148 4.25 7.50 6.57
C LEU A 148 5.37 7.98 5.65
N ARG A 149 6.23 7.08 5.16
CA ARG A 149 7.29 7.41 4.19
C ARG A 149 6.72 8.07 2.95
N TRP A 150 5.60 7.55 2.44
CA TRP A 150 4.89 8.15 1.31
C TRP A 150 4.41 9.58 1.60
N ARG A 151 3.78 9.82 2.77
CA ARG A 151 3.35 11.16 3.19
C ARG A 151 4.53 12.12 3.38
N LEU A 152 5.62 11.67 3.99
CA LEU A 152 6.81 12.48 4.23
C LEU A 152 7.48 12.94 2.92
N ARG A 153 7.47 12.09 1.86
CA ARG A 153 7.93 12.49 0.52
C ARG A 153 7.12 13.65 -0.04
N TRP A 154 5.79 13.63 0.11
CA TRP A 154 4.93 14.74 -0.32
C TRP A 154 5.21 16.03 0.45
N ILE A 155 5.40 15.93 1.77
CA ILE A 155 5.75 17.09 2.60
C ILE A 155 7.11 17.66 2.17
N ALA A 156 8.11 16.81 1.90
CA ALA A 156 9.41 17.25 1.41
C ALA A 156 9.31 17.94 0.04
N CYS A 157 8.54 17.39 -0.90
CA CYS A 157 8.28 18.02 -2.20
C CYS A 157 7.57 19.37 -2.05
N LEU A 158 6.56 19.47 -1.18
CA LEU A 158 5.86 20.73 -0.92
C LEU A 158 6.82 21.78 -0.33
N ARG A 159 7.66 21.39 0.64
CA ARG A 159 8.68 22.28 1.22
C ARG A 159 9.68 22.78 0.17
N ALA A 160 10.12 21.91 -0.74
CA ALA A 160 11.01 22.30 -1.83
C ALA A 160 10.32 23.29 -2.79
N TRP A 161 9.05 23.03 -3.15
CA TRP A 161 8.26 23.91 -4.00
C TRP A 161 8.05 25.29 -3.38
N LEU A 162 7.70 25.35 -2.09
CA LEU A 162 7.53 26.62 -1.36
C LEU A 162 8.82 27.45 -1.32
N GLN A 163 9.98 26.82 -1.15
CA GLN A 163 11.28 27.50 -1.18
C GLN A 163 11.55 28.13 -2.55
N VAL A 164 11.30 27.40 -3.65
CA VAL A 164 11.45 27.91 -5.02
C VAL A 164 10.47 29.05 -5.31
N ALA A 165 9.21 28.91 -4.88
CA ALA A 165 8.19 29.94 -5.06
C ALA A 165 8.57 31.25 -4.33
N ARG A 166 9.06 31.15 -3.10
CA ARG A 166 9.55 32.30 -2.31
C ARG A 166 10.79 32.95 -2.92
N ALA A 167 11.71 32.15 -3.47
CA ALA A 167 12.88 32.69 -4.16
C ALA A 167 12.46 33.51 -5.40
N ARG A 168 11.54 33.00 -6.22
CA ARG A 168 11.04 33.67 -7.43
C ARG A 168 10.28 34.98 -7.15
N SER A 169 9.54 35.06 -6.04
CA SER A 169 8.86 36.30 -5.68
C SER A 169 9.84 37.38 -5.22
N SER A 170 10.97 37.02 -4.62
CA SER A 170 12.02 37.99 -4.25
C SER A 170 12.76 38.59 -5.45
N THR A 171 12.93 37.82 -6.54
CA THR A 171 13.71 38.25 -7.72
C THR A 171 12.92 39.19 -8.67
N ARG A 172 11.59 39.18 -8.61
CA ARG A 172 10.74 40.03 -9.46
C ARG A 172 10.61 41.48 -8.97
N SER A 173 11.02 41.79 -7.75
CA SER A 173 10.89 43.12 -7.15
C SER A 173 12.08 44.06 -7.42
N SER A 174 13.19 43.57 -8.00
CA SER A 174 14.42 44.34 -8.18
C SER A 174 14.65 44.91 -9.58
N THR A 175 13.68 44.82 -10.49
CA THR A 175 13.74 45.42 -11.84
C THR A 175 12.55 46.32 -12.09
N MET A 176 12.53 47.52 -11.51
CA MET A 176 11.83 48.72 -12.02
C MET A 176 12.27 49.94 -11.20
N GLY A 177 13.40 50.53 -11.56
CA GLY A 177 13.71 51.92 -11.22
C GLY A 177 13.30 52.80 -12.41
N PRO A 178 12.48 53.84 -12.23
CA PRO A 178 12.17 54.76 -13.32
C PRO A 178 13.39 55.65 -13.56
N ALA A 179 13.98 55.56 -14.75
CA ALA A 179 14.90 56.59 -15.24
C ALA A 179 14.05 57.79 -15.70
N HIS A 180 13.62 58.62 -14.74
CA HIS A 180 13.15 59.97 -15.00
C HIS A 180 14.31 60.92 -14.67
N MET A 181 14.94 61.45 -15.71
CA MET A 181 15.85 62.61 -15.61
C MET A 181 15.55 63.48 -16.83
N ALA A 182 14.67 64.44 -16.62
CA ALA A 182 14.45 65.58 -17.49
C ALA A 182 15.58 66.60 -17.29
N LEU A 183 16.01 67.23 -18.38
CA LEU A 183 16.57 68.60 -18.45
C LEU A 183 16.60 68.93 -19.96
N GLU A 184 15.57 69.62 -20.47
CA GLU A 184 15.47 71.08 -20.63
C GLU A 184 16.51 71.68 -21.62
N VAL A 185 15.94 72.18 -22.73
CA VAL A 185 16.34 73.26 -23.67
C VAL A 185 17.77 73.27 -24.21
#